data_AF-A0A0G0F907-F1
#
_entry.id   AF-A0A0G0F907-F1
#
_cell.length_a   1.000
_cell.length_b   1.000
_cell.length_c   1.000
_cell.angle_alpha   90.00
_cell.angle_beta   90.00
_cell.angle_gamma   90.00
#
_symmetry.space_group_name_H-M   'P 1'
#
loop_
_entity.id
_entity.type
_entity.pdbx_description
1 polymer ?
#
loop_
_entity_poly.entity_id
_entity_poly.type
_entity_poly.pdbx_seq_one_letter_code
_entity_poly.pdbx_strand_id
1 'polypeptide(L)'
;MKQSIPYRVYDINMFEELDTVVLNKDIKGYNLKKGDVGAVVHVYSKDKALEVEFVAARGKTVAVLTLKSEDVRLMDKNEILHARGFTTI
;
A
#
# COMPACT_ATOMS: atom_id res chain seq x y z
N MET A 1 -0.77 40.80 9.77
CA MET A 1 0.23 39.83 9.29
C MET A 1 0.49 38.77 10.35
N LYS A 2 -0.17 37.62 10.26
CA LYS A 2 0.30 36.33 10.76
C LYS A 2 -0.29 35.24 9.85
N GLN A 3 0.63 34.44 9.35
CA GLN A 3 0.55 33.31 8.43
C GLN A 3 -0.83 32.71 8.14
N SER A 4 -1.15 32.73 6.84
CA SER A 4 -1.97 31.75 6.14
C SER A 4 -1.53 30.33 6.50
N ILE A 5 -2.26 29.73 7.43
CA ILE A 5 -2.35 28.27 7.58
C ILE A 5 -2.99 27.75 6.28
N PRO A 6 -2.29 26.97 5.43
CA PRO A 6 -2.98 26.24 4.40
C PRO A 6 -3.70 25.11 5.12
N TYR A 7 -4.99 25.30 5.38
CA TYR A 7 -5.89 24.18 5.53
C TYR A 7 -5.74 23.38 4.24
N ARG A 8 -5.03 22.24 4.29
CA ARG A 8 -5.31 21.15 3.37
C ARG A 8 -6.77 20.83 3.63
N VAL A 9 -7.61 21.32 2.73
CA VAL A 9 -9.01 20.93 2.60
C VAL A 9 -9.03 19.42 2.70
N TYR A 10 -9.74 18.90 3.70
CA TYR A 10 -10.01 17.49 3.96
C TYR A 10 -9.49 16.54 2.87
N ASP A 11 -8.32 15.92 3.11
CA ASP A 11 -7.92 14.70 2.41
C ASP A 11 -8.95 13.64 2.82
N ILE A 12 -10.11 13.63 2.16
CA ILE A 12 -11.27 12.80 2.49
C ILE A 12 -11.03 11.33 2.22
N ASN A 13 -9.88 11.00 1.61
CA ASN A 13 -9.46 9.64 1.38
C ASN A 13 -8.03 9.40 1.93
N MET A 14 -7.87 8.33 2.70
CA MET A 14 -6.61 7.90 3.32
C MET A 14 -5.66 7.24 2.31
N PHE A 15 -6.17 6.83 1.15
CA PHE A 15 -5.43 6.20 0.05
C PHE A 15 -5.96 6.67 -1.30
N GLU A 16 -5.08 6.73 -2.28
CA GLU A 16 -5.35 7.02 -3.68
C GLU A 16 -4.80 5.90 -4.58
N GLU A 17 -5.30 5.82 -5.82
CA GLU A 17 -4.69 4.96 -6.82
C GLU A 17 -3.24 5.38 -7.06
N LEU A 18 -2.36 4.41 -7.30
CA LEU A 18 -0.91 4.55 -7.45
C LEU A 18 -0.14 4.81 -6.14
N ASP A 19 -0.83 4.90 -5.00
CA ASP A 19 -0.14 4.95 -3.71
C ASP A 19 0.70 3.69 -3.47
N THR A 20 1.92 3.90 -2.98
CA THR A 20 2.77 2.81 -2.50
C THR A 20 2.41 2.48 -1.06
N VAL A 21 2.04 1.23 -0.81
CA VAL A 21 1.56 0.77 0.50
C VAL A 21 2.39 -0.40 1.02
N VAL A 22 2.48 -0.49 2.34
CA VAL A 22 3.24 -1.51 3.05
C VAL A 22 2.28 -2.40 3.84
N LEU A 23 2.40 -3.73 3.70
CA LEU A 23 1.59 -4.68 4.47
C LEU A 23 1.86 -4.58 5.97
N ASN A 24 0.79 -4.54 6.77
CA ASN A 24 0.84 -4.59 8.23
C ASN A 24 0.79 -6.02 8.79
N LYS A 25 0.47 -7.02 7.96
CA LYS A 25 0.35 -8.43 8.34
C LYS A 25 0.89 -9.36 7.25
N ASP A 26 1.19 -10.59 7.66
CA ASP A 26 1.50 -11.68 6.72
C ASP A 26 0.23 -12.14 5.99
N ILE A 27 0.37 -12.51 4.71
CA ILE A 27 -0.66 -13.18 3.92
C ILE A 27 -0.09 -14.51 3.41
N LYS A 28 -0.25 -15.55 4.23
CA LYS A 28 0.36 -16.88 4.01
C LYS A 28 0.00 -17.49 2.66
N GLY A 29 -1.24 -17.31 2.20
CA GLY A 29 -1.74 -17.87 0.94
C GLY A 29 -1.06 -17.33 -0.32
N TYR A 30 -0.24 -16.28 -0.21
CA TYR A 30 0.53 -15.70 -1.34
C TYR A 30 2.02 -15.55 -1.00
N ASN A 31 2.47 -16.14 0.12
CA ASN A 31 3.81 -15.97 0.68
C ASN A 31 4.25 -14.48 0.84
N LEU A 32 3.26 -13.59 1.05
CA LEU A 32 3.49 -12.19 1.38
C LEU A 32 3.69 -12.04 2.89
N LYS A 33 4.58 -11.14 3.26
CA LYS A 33 5.02 -10.87 4.63
C LYS A 33 4.68 -9.44 5.01
N LYS A 34 4.46 -9.22 6.30
CA LYS A 34 4.44 -7.86 6.85
C LYS A 34 5.70 -7.11 6.40
N GLY A 35 5.54 -5.88 5.92
CA GLY A 35 6.62 -5.09 5.37
C GLY A 35 6.79 -5.20 3.84
N ASP A 36 6.15 -6.18 3.19
CA ASP A 36 6.14 -6.21 1.72
C ASP A 36 5.37 -5.03 1.17
N VAL A 37 5.87 -4.54 0.04
CA VAL A 37 5.39 -3.31 -0.61
C VAL A 37 4.55 -3.67 -1.83
N GLY A 38 3.41 -3.00 -1.95
CA GLY A 38 2.53 -3.07 -3.10
C GLY A 38 2.11 -1.68 -3.58
N ALA A 39 1.40 -1.63 -4.69
CA ALA A 39 0.79 -0.42 -5.23
C ALA A 39 -0.73 -0.55 -5.21
N VAL A 40 -1.43 0.50 -4.76
CA VAL A 40 -2.89 0.58 -4.86
C VAL A 40 -3.25 0.71 -6.34
N VAL A 41 -4.01 -0.24 -6.87
CA VAL A 41 -4.50 -0.20 -8.26
C VAL A 41 -5.95 0.27 -8.33
N HIS A 42 -6.72 0.10 -7.25
CA HIS A 42 -8.07 0.63 -7.15
C HIS A 42 -8.49 0.88 -5.69
N VAL A 43 -9.34 1.89 -5.47
CA VAL A 43 -9.86 2.23 -4.15
C VAL A 43 -11.38 2.04 -4.12
N TYR A 44 -11.87 1.12 -3.29
CA TYR A 44 -13.30 0.83 -3.15
C TYR A 44 -13.94 1.67 -2.03
N SER A 45 -15.11 2.25 -2.34
CA SER A 45 -16.11 2.77 -1.38
C SER A 45 -15.54 3.48 -0.14
N LYS A 46 -15.09 4.73 -0.28
CA LYS A 46 -14.53 5.56 0.82
C LYS A 46 -13.39 4.85 1.57
N ASP A 47 -12.47 4.26 0.82
CA ASP A 47 -11.26 3.57 1.30
C ASP A 47 -11.52 2.54 2.39
N LYS A 48 -12.61 1.79 2.30
CA LYS A 48 -12.81 0.64 3.19
C LYS A 48 -12.03 -0.58 2.71
N ALA A 49 -11.84 -0.67 1.40
CA ALA A 49 -11.07 -1.72 0.77
C ALA A 49 -10.24 -1.15 -0.39
N LEU A 50 -9.08 -1.76 -0.60
CA LEU A 50 -8.11 -1.38 -1.61
C LEU A 50 -7.82 -2.61 -2.45
N GLU A 51 -7.79 -2.47 -3.76
CA GLU A 51 -7.12 -3.45 -4.60
C GLU A 51 -5.64 -3.09 -4.67
N VAL A 52 -4.78 -4.01 -4.26
CA VAL A 52 -3.33 -3.79 -4.16
C VAL A 52 -2.61 -4.86 -4.97
N GLU A 53 -1.74 -4.42 -5.88
CA GLU A 53 -0.83 -5.30 -6.60
C GLU A 53 0.51 -5.42 -5.88
N PHE A 54 0.99 -6.66 -5.75
CA PHE A 54 2.33 -6.97 -5.27
C PHE A 54 3.16 -7.54 -6.42
N VAL A 55 4.34 -6.99 -6.64
CA VAL A 55 5.26 -7.41 -7.69
C VAL A 55 6.58 -7.92 -7.11
N ALA A 56 7.13 -8.97 -7.72
CA ALA A 56 8.49 -9.39 -7.47
C ALA A 56 9.48 -8.39 -8.11
N ALA A 57 10.76 -8.44 -7.70
CA ALA A 57 11.79 -7.47 -8.11
C ALA A 57 12.01 -7.31 -9.63
N ARG A 58 11.57 -8.28 -10.46
CA ARG A 58 11.61 -8.21 -11.93
C ARG A 58 10.28 -7.83 -12.58
N GLY A 59 9.34 -7.28 -11.81
CA GLY A 59 8.03 -6.83 -12.31
C GLY A 59 7.03 -7.95 -12.57
N LYS A 60 7.30 -9.18 -12.11
CA LYS A 60 6.31 -10.27 -12.16
C LYS A 60 5.29 -10.06 -11.04
N THR A 61 4.02 -9.94 -11.39
CA THR A 61 2.92 -9.93 -10.43
C THR A 61 2.94 -11.20 -9.58
N VAL A 62 3.00 -11.01 -8.27
CA VAL A 62 2.87 -12.07 -7.25
C VAL A 62 1.41 -12.29 -6.93
N ALA A 63 0.67 -11.21 -6.70
CA ALA A 63 -0.75 -11.23 -6.39
C ALA A 63 -1.39 -9.85 -6.62
N VAL A 64 -2.68 -9.85 -6.92
CA VAL A 64 -3.55 -8.67 -6.81
C VAL A 64 -4.64 -9.03 -5.81
N LEU A 65 -4.71 -8.28 -4.70
CA LEU A 65 -5.56 -8.63 -3.57
C LEU A 65 -6.47 -7.46 -3.18
N THR A 66 -7.73 -7.77 -2.90
CA THR A 66 -8.62 -6.86 -2.18
C THR A 66 -8.29 -6.93 -0.68
N LEU A 67 -7.72 -5.85 -0.15
CA LEU A 67 -7.31 -5.72 1.25
C LEU A 67 -8.19 -4.70 1.97
N LYS A 68 -8.34 -4.85 3.28
CA LYS A 68 -8.90 -3.77 4.09
C LYS A 68 -7.84 -2.70 4.31
N SER A 69 -8.26 -1.46 4.50
CA SER A 69 -7.35 -0.35 4.79
C SER A 69 -6.50 -0.55 6.06
N GLU A 70 -6.96 -1.33 7.04
CA GLU A 70 -6.17 -1.69 8.24
C GLU A 70 -5.01 -2.66 7.94
N ASP A 71 -5.09 -3.39 6.82
CA ASP A 71 -4.08 -4.39 6.44
C ASP A 71 -2.82 -3.76 5.85
N VAL A 72 -2.87 -2.47 5.52
CA VAL A 72 -1.77 -1.73 4.91
C VAL A 72 -1.59 -0.37 5.56
N ARG A 73 -0.45 0.27 5.30
CA ARG A 73 -0.21 1.68 5.58
C ARG A 73 0.43 2.34 4.36
N LEU A 74 0.30 3.65 4.24
CA LEU A 74 1.11 4.41 3.28
C LEU A 74 2.60 4.23 3.60
N MET A 75 3.40 4.11 2.54
CA MET A 75 4.86 4.17 2.66
C MET A 75 5.28 5.61 2.97
N ASP A 76 6.14 5.80 3.97
CA ASP A 76 6.65 7.14 4.29
C ASP A 76 7.77 7.53 3.32
N LYS A 77 7.85 8.82 2.99
CA LYS A 77 8.88 9.39 2.10
C LYS A 77 10.32 9.16 2.59
N ASN A 78 10.52 8.85 3.87
CA ASN A 78 11.83 8.59 4.48
C ASN A 78 12.10 7.09 4.71
N GLU A 79 11.38 6.20 4.02
CA GLU A 79 11.61 4.75 4.07
C GLU A 79 12.44 4.26 2.87
N ILE A 80 13.26 3.25 3.12
CA ILE A 80 14.04 2.57 2.08
C ILE A 80 13.40 1.22 1.79
N LEU A 81 13.15 0.93 0.51
CA LEU A 81 12.65 -0.38 0.09
C LEU A 81 13.65 -1.49 0.44
N HIS A 82 13.19 -2.51 1.16
CA HIS A 82 13.97 -3.69 1.47
C HIS A 82 13.58 -4.86 0.56
N ALA A 83 14.57 -5.42 -0.15
CA ALA A 83 14.36 -6.61 -0.97
C ALA A 83 14.62 -7.88 -0.16
N ARG A 84 13.74 -8.87 -0.30
CA ARG A 84 13.90 -10.22 0.27
C ARG A 84 13.70 -11.29 -0.79
N GLY A 85 14.19 -12.50 -0.51
CA GLY A 85 13.88 -13.68 -1.31
C GLY A 85 12.36 -13.95 -1.32
N PHE A 86 11.82 -14.26 -2.49
CA PHE A 86 10.43 -14.66 -2.68
C PHE A 86 10.40 -16.05 -3.34
N THR A 87 9.73 -16.99 -2.70
CA THR A 87 9.51 -18.34 -3.24
C THR A 87 8.04 -18.47 -3.57
N THR A 88 7.73 -18.81 -4.81
CA THR A 88 6.36 -19.15 -5.21
C THR A 88 5.96 -20.42 -4.47
N ILE A 89 4.77 -20.41 -3.88
CA ILE A 89 4.07 -21.61 -3.39
C ILE A 89 3.70 -22.54 -4.54
#